data_AF-A0A2S8PXB7-F1
#
_entry.id   AF-A0A2S8PXB7-F1
#
_cell.length_a   1.000
_cell.length_b   1.000
_cell.length_c   1.000
_cell.angle_alpha   90.00
_cell.angle_beta   90.00
_cell.angle_gamma   90.00
#
_symmetry.space_group_name_H-M   'P 1'
#
loop_
_entity.id
_entity.type
_entity.pdbx_description
1 polymer ?
#
loop_
_entity_poly.entity_id
_entity_poly.type
_entity_poly.pdbx_seq_one_letter_code
_entity_poly.pdbx_strand_id
1 'polypeptide(L)'
;MKILSEKKQKLVSESSNQLNEIGINHTIDDCGTITVQTKQGKVIFYPTANKVQYKGTITPGGISNVKNLVESLGLTGEIIPKKPDMTLRDYFAAKAMQGDWACQGNDTGILTLSTTDDTLNNIASLYYRMADAMMKAREEIED
;
A
#
# COMPACT_ATOMS: atom_id res chain seq x y z
N MET A 1 6.52 19.42 -1.69
CA MET A 1 5.41 18.45 -1.87
C MET A 1 4.28 19.19 -2.58
N LYS A 2 3.97 18.87 -3.85
CA LYS A 2 2.89 19.56 -4.60
C LYS A 2 1.55 18.98 -4.13
N ILE A 3 0.90 19.67 -3.21
CA ILE A 3 -0.46 19.32 -2.78
C ILE A 3 -1.38 19.47 -3.99
N LEU A 4 -2.12 18.41 -4.34
CA LEU A 4 -3.14 18.45 -5.37
C LEU A 4 -4.16 19.54 -5.03
N SER A 5 -4.58 20.35 -6.02
CA SER A 5 -5.71 21.26 -5.85
C SER A 5 -6.94 20.49 -5.38
N GLU A 6 -7.70 21.05 -4.43
CA GLU A 6 -8.90 20.43 -3.83
C GLU A 6 -9.87 19.84 -4.88
N LYS A 7 -10.02 20.52 -6.03
CA LYS A 7 -10.86 20.03 -7.14
C LYS A 7 -10.34 18.73 -7.74
N LYS A 8 -9.02 18.58 -7.89
CA LYS A 8 -8.40 17.34 -8.38
C LYS A 8 -8.51 16.23 -7.34
N GLN A 9 -8.37 16.57 -6.06
CA GLN A 9 -8.46 15.58 -4.98
C GLN A 9 -9.87 15.00 -4.85
N LYS A 10 -10.92 15.82 -4.99
CA LYS A 10 -12.32 15.37 -5.06
C LYS A 10 -12.56 14.38 -6.20
N LEU A 11 -12.15 14.72 -7.42
CA LEU A 11 -12.32 13.87 -8.60
C LEU A 11 -11.59 12.52 -8.47
N VAL A 12 -10.40 12.54 -7.89
CA VAL A 12 -9.61 11.32 -7.62
C VAL A 12 -10.31 10.46 -6.58
N SER A 13 -10.82 11.06 -5.49
CA SER A 13 -11.56 10.32 -4.45
C SER A 13 -12.88 9.74 -4.94
N GLU A 14 -13.64 10.46 -5.76
CA GLU A 14 -14.89 9.96 -6.35
C GLU A 14 -14.61 8.78 -7.29
N SER A 15 -13.61 8.92 -8.16
CA SER A 15 -13.20 7.86 -9.07
C SER A 15 -12.68 6.63 -8.33
N SER A 16 -11.94 6.85 -7.24
CA SER A 16 -11.46 5.80 -6.35
C SER A 16 -12.61 5.04 -5.70
N ASN A 17 -13.59 5.75 -5.14
CA ASN A 17 -14.77 5.11 -4.53
C ASN A 17 -15.55 4.28 -5.54
N GLN A 18 -15.75 4.79 -6.76
CA GLN A 18 -16.42 4.06 -7.83
C GLN A 18 -15.65 2.81 -8.26
N LEU A 19 -14.31 2.88 -8.32
CA LEU A 19 -13.49 1.70 -8.61
C LEU A 19 -13.54 0.68 -7.48
N ASN A 20 -13.59 1.11 -6.22
CA ASN A 20 -13.77 0.24 -5.06
C ASN A 20 -15.15 -0.45 -5.05
N GLU A 21 -16.22 0.27 -5.41
CA GLU A 21 -17.58 -0.30 -5.57
C GLU A 21 -17.64 -1.37 -6.67
N ILE A 22 -16.85 -1.20 -7.74
CA ILE A 22 -16.74 -2.17 -8.83
C ILE A 22 -15.82 -3.35 -8.43
N GLY A 23 -15.19 -3.31 -7.25
CA GLY A 23 -14.27 -4.35 -6.77
C GLY A 23 -12.88 -4.29 -7.42
N ILE A 24 -12.52 -3.15 -8.03
CA ILE A 24 -11.23 -2.94 -8.70
C ILE A 24 -10.27 -2.26 -7.72
N ASN A 25 -9.34 -3.05 -7.15
CA ASN A 25 -8.22 -2.52 -6.39
C ASN A 25 -7.31 -1.67 -7.29
N HIS A 26 -7.01 -0.45 -6.83
CA HIS A 26 -6.22 0.52 -7.57
C HIS A 26 -5.25 1.27 -6.64
N THR A 27 -4.19 1.84 -7.20
CA THR A 27 -3.24 2.71 -6.49
C THR A 27 -3.36 4.14 -7.00
N ILE A 28 -3.28 5.12 -6.10
CA ILE A 28 -3.31 6.54 -6.44
C ILE A 28 -1.91 7.09 -6.28
N ASP A 29 -1.34 7.62 -7.36
CA ASP A 29 -0.04 8.31 -7.32
C ASP A 29 -0.21 9.74 -6.78
N ASP A 30 0.87 10.33 -6.23
CA ASP A 30 0.90 11.72 -5.70
C ASP A 30 0.41 12.79 -6.68
N CYS A 31 0.37 12.47 -7.98
CA CYS A 31 -0.12 13.34 -9.05
C CYS A 31 -1.64 13.20 -9.33
N GLY A 32 -2.35 12.33 -8.60
CA GLY A 32 -3.78 12.08 -8.76
C GLY A 32 -4.10 11.12 -9.91
N THR A 33 -3.14 10.29 -10.31
CA THR A 33 -3.34 9.26 -11.34
C THR A 33 -3.70 7.95 -10.67
N ILE A 34 -4.69 7.25 -11.21
CA ILE A 34 -5.16 5.97 -10.69
C ILE A 34 -4.56 4.84 -11.52
N THR A 35 -3.75 4.00 -10.93
CA THR A 35 -3.16 2.83 -11.57
C THR A 35 -3.92 1.56 -11.17
N VAL A 36 -4.25 0.72 -12.15
CA VAL A 36 -4.80 -0.62 -11.95
C VAL A 36 -3.81 -1.65 -12.49
N GLN A 37 -3.34 -2.54 -11.62
CA GLN A 37 -2.45 -3.64 -12.01
C GLN A 37 -3.30 -4.80 -12.53
N THR A 38 -3.05 -5.24 -13.76
CA THR A 38 -3.70 -6.43 -14.32
C THR A 38 -2.69 -7.49 -14.75
N LYS A 39 -3.09 -8.77 -14.85
CA LYS A 39 -2.26 -9.88 -15.35
C LYS A 39 -1.63 -9.58 -16.70
N GLN A 40 -2.36 -8.86 -17.56
CA GLN A 40 -1.94 -8.57 -18.92
C GLN A 40 -1.15 -7.26 -19.04
N GLY A 41 -1.08 -6.47 -17.98
CA GLY A 41 -0.32 -5.23 -17.93
C GLY A 41 -0.93 -4.17 -17.01
N LYS A 42 -0.22 -3.05 -16.85
CA LYS A 42 -0.67 -1.90 -16.07
C LYS A 42 -1.65 -1.04 -16.89
N VAL A 43 -2.80 -0.74 -16.32
CA VAL A 43 -3.77 0.25 -16.83
C VAL A 43 -3.63 1.51 -15.98
N ILE A 44 -3.51 2.67 -16.63
CA ILE A 44 -3.33 3.96 -15.97
C ILE A 44 -4.52 4.83 -16.34
N PHE A 45 -5.26 5.30 -15.34
CA PHE A 45 -6.39 6.20 -15.51
C PHE A 45 -6.05 7.58 -14.98
N TYR A 46 -6.36 8.60 -15.77
CA TYR A 46 -6.16 10.01 -15.43
C TYR A 46 -7.54 10.66 -15.20
N PRO A 47 -8.05 10.71 -13.95
CA PRO A 47 -9.39 11.22 -13.64
C PRO A 47 -9.59 12.66 -14.11
N THR A 48 -8.57 13.50 -13.94
CA THR A 48 -8.66 14.93 -14.30
C THR A 48 -8.74 15.15 -15.81
N ALA A 49 -8.14 14.27 -16.61
CA ALA A 49 -8.10 14.39 -18.07
C ALA A 49 -9.11 13.47 -18.78
N ASN A 50 -9.81 12.62 -18.02
CA ASN A 50 -10.71 11.59 -18.52
C ASN A 50 -10.05 10.73 -19.63
N LYS A 51 -8.85 10.23 -19.33
CA LYS A 51 -8.04 9.41 -20.25
C LYS A 51 -7.62 8.12 -19.58
N VAL A 52 -7.59 7.04 -20.34
CA VAL A 52 -7.05 5.74 -19.93
C VAL A 52 -5.84 5.45 -20.80
N GLN A 53 -4.80 4.88 -20.21
CA GLN A 53 -3.59 4.45 -20.90
C GLN A 53 -3.33 2.98 -20.60
N TYR A 54 -3.08 2.21 -21.65
CA TYR A 54 -2.72 0.79 -21.57
C TYR A 54 -1.64 0.47 -22.60
N LYS A 55 -0.55 -0.16 -22.14
CA LYS A 55 0.61 -0.53 -22.99
C LYS A 55 1.10 0.58 -23.93
N GLY A 56 1.06 1.83 -23.47
CA GLY A 56 1.50 3.01 -24.24
C GLY A 56 0.43 3.65 -25.12
N THR A 57 -0.71 3.00 -25.33
CA THR A 57 -1.86 3.58 -26.05
C THR A 57 -2.70 4.40 -25.09
N ILE A 58 -2.94 5.68 -25.42
CA ILE A 58 -3.81 6.59 -24.66
C ILE A 58 -5.15 6.67 -25.37
N THR A 59 -6.21 6.25 -24.71
CA THR A 59 -7.59 6.36 -25.19
C THR A 59 -8.36 7.39 -24.36
N PRO A 60 -9.17 8.26 -24.98
CA PRO A 60 -10.15 9.05 -24.25
C PRO A 60 -11.17 8.10 -23.62
N GLY A 61 -11.51 8.32 -22.35
CA GLY A 61 -12.46 7.46 -21.67
C GLY A 61 -12.41 7.60 -20.15
N GLY A 62 -13.56 7.36 -19.54
CA GLY A 62 -13.74 7.36 -18.08
C GLY A 62 -13.71 5.97 -17.47
N ILE A 63 -14.30 5.87 -16.30
CA ILE A 63 -14.30 4.66 -15.47
C ILE A 63 -14.97 3.46 -16.17
N SER A 64 -16.02 3.69 -16.98
CA SER A 64 -16.63 2.64 -17.79
C SER A 64 -15.63 1.99 -18.75
N ASN A 65 -14.69 2.78 -19.29
CA ASN A 65 -13.66 2.27 -20.19
C ASN A 65 -12.60 1.49 -19.42
N VAL A 66 -12.23 1.95 -18.22
CA VAL A 66 -11.37 1.20 -17.29
C VAL A 66 -11.99 -0.15 -16.96
N LYS A 67 -13.29 -0.17 -16.62
CA LYS A 67 -14.05 -1.39 -16.33
C LYS A 67 -14.04 -2.36 -17.51
N ASN A 68 -14.44 -1.91 -18.70
CA ASN A 68 -14.44 -2.75 -19.90
C ASN A 68 -13.03 -3.27 -20.24
N LEU A 69 -11.99 -2.45 -20.04
CA LEU A 69 -10.61 -2.88 -20.24
C LEU A 69 -10.23 -3.96 -19.23
N VAL A 70 -10.47 -3.75 -17.93
CA VAL A 70 -10.16 -4.74 -16.89
C VAL A 70 -10.94 -6.05 -17.08
N GLU A 71 -12.21 -5.97 -17.47
CA GLU A 71 -13.05 -7.13 -17.81
C GLU A 71 -12.51 -7.88 -19.04
N SER A 72 -12.21 -7.17 -20.14
CA SER A 72 -11.65 -7.78 -21.37
C SER A 72 -10.26 -8.38 -21.18
N LEU A 73 -9.46 -7.86 -20.24
CA LEU A 73 -8.16 -8.40 -19.88
C LEU A 73 -8.28 -9.66 -18.99
N GLY A 74 -9.51 -10.05 -18.62
CA GLY A 74 -9.81 -11.31 -17.93
C GLY A 74 -9.48 -11.27 -16.43
N LEU A 75 -9.66 -10.12 -15.78
CA LEU A 75 -9.32 -9.93 -14.36
C LEU A 75 -10.52 -9.79 -13.42
N THR A 76 -11.59 -10.51 -13.70
CA THR A 76 -12.71 -10.61 -12.74
C THR A 76 -12.40 -11.54 -11.55
N GLY A 77 -11.15 -11.97 -11.31
CA GLY A 77 -10.90 -12.89 -10.19
C GLY A 77 -9.47 -13.24 -9.79
N GLU A 78 -8.42 -12.96 -10.58
CA GLU A 78 -7.05 -13.14 -10.09
C GLU A 78 -6.39 -11.78 -9.85
N ILE A 79 -6.68 -11.36 -8.63
CA ILE A 79 -6.26 -10.16 -7.95
C ILE A 79 -4.84 -10.45 -7.47
N ILE A 80 -3.84 -9.69 -7.90
CA ILE A 80 -2.57 -9.69 -7.15
C ILE A 80 -2.91 -8.93 -5.87
N PRO A 81 -2.97 -9.58 -4.68
CA PRO A 81 -3.23 -8.85 -3.46
C PRO A 81 -2.19 -7.74 -3.37
N LYS A 82 -2.67 -6.50 -3.29
CA LYS A 82 -1.86 -5.37 -2.88
C LYS A 82 -1.16 -5.84 -1.61
N LYS A 83 0.17 -5.99 -1.64
CA LYS A 83 0.94 -6.15 -0.40
C LYS A 83 0.47 -4.96 0.45
N PRO A 84 -0.17 -5.19 1.60
CA PRO A 84 -0.77 -4.10 2.37
C PRO A 84 0.29 -3.02 2.49
N ASP A 85 -0.07 -1.78 2.12
CA ASP A 85 0.87 -0.67 2.24
C ASP A 85 1.42 -0.72 3.66
N MET A 86 2.75 -0.87 3.77
CA MET A 86 3.42 -1.09 5.05
C MET A 86 2.94 -0.02 6.01
N THR A 87 2.24 -0.42 7.06
CA THR A 87 1.69 0.56 8.00
C THR A 87 2.84 1.21 8.74
N LEU A 88 2.62 2.42 9.26
CA LEU A 88 3.62 3.12 10.05
C LEU A 88 4.05 2.31 11.29
N ARG A 89 3.13 1.50 11.81
CA ARG A 89 3.37 0.50 12.85
C ARG A 89 4.34 -0.58 12.38
N ASP A 90 4.11 -1.16 11.20
CA ASP A 90 5.01 -2.17 10.61
C ASP A 90 6.41 -1.60 10.38
N TYR A 91 6.51 -0.32 9.98
CA TYR A 91 7.78 0.37 9.82
C TYR A 91 8.55 0.49 11.15
N PHE A 92 7.89 0.93 12.22
CA PHE A 92 8.52 1.03 13.54
C PHE A 92 8.93 -0.33 14.08
N ALA A 93 8.06 -1.34 13.95
CA ALA A 93 8.37 -2.71 14.37
C ALA A 93 9.59 -3.27 13.60
N ALA A 94 9.63 -3.08 12.28
CA ALA A 94 10.76 -3.51 11.45
C ALA A 94 12.08 -2.81 11.83
N LYS A 95 12.03 -1.52 12.19
CA LYS A 95 13.21 -0.78 12.64
C LYS A 95 13.71 -1.23 14.01
N ALA A 96 12.80 -1.47 14.96
CA ALA A 96 13.16 -2.04 16.26
C ALA A 96 13.80 -3.43 16.09
N MET A 97 13.21 -4.30 15.27
CA MET A 97 13.76 -5.61 14.94
C MET A 97 15.16 -5.53 14.31
N GLN A 98 15.34 -4.64 13.33
CA GLN A 98 16.62 -4.49 12.65
C GLN A 98 17.73 -4.08 13.61
N GLY A 99 17.45 -3.17 14.55
CA GLY A 99 18.40 -2.76 15.58
C GLY A 99 18.76 -3.90 16.54
N ASP A 100 17.75 -4.64 17.02
CA ASP A 100 17.94 -5.76 17.94
C ASP A 100 18.79 -6.87 17.31
N TRP A 101 18.48 -7.26 16.07
CA TRP A 101 19.25 -8.27 15.34
C TRP A 101 20.68 -7.83 15.03
N ALA A 102 20.91 -6.53 14.82
CA ALA A 102 22.26 -6.01 14.60
C ALA A 102 23.11 -5.98 15.88
N CYS A 103 22.48 -6.02 17.06
CA CYS A 103 23.14 -5.96 18.37
C CYS A 103 23.28 -7.34 19.05
N GLN A 104 23.13 -8.44 18.30
CA GLN A 104 23.29 -9.78 18.86
C GLN A 104 24.71 -10.00 19.37
N GLY A 105 24.82 -10.51 20.59
CA GLY A 105 26.07 -10.81 21.25
C GLY A 105 25.86 -11.76 22.42
N ASN A 106 26.95 -12.16 23.07
CA ASN A 106 26.88 -13.06 24.23
C ASN A 106 26.04 -12.51 25.39
N ASP A 107 25.97 -11.18 25.53
CA ASP A 107 25.27 -10.52 26.63
C ASP A 107 23.79 -10.21 26.34
N THR A 108 23.41 -10.13 25.05
CA THR A 108 22.06 -9.71 24.60
C THR A 108 21.21 -10.86 24.08
N GLY A 109 21.81 -12.02 23.80
CA GLY A 109 21.15 -13.19 23.25
C GLY A 109 21.35 -13.30 21.74
N ILE A 110 21.47 -14.54 21.25
CA ILE A 110 21.72 -14.83 19.84
C ILE A 110 20.54 -15.64 19.30
N LEU A 111 19.89 -15.12 18.26
CA LEU A 111 18.87 -15.87 17.53
C LEU A 111 19.58 -16.75 16.51
N THR A 112 19.65 -18.04 16.81
CA THR A 112 20.27 -19.04 15.93
C THR A 112 19.22 -19.78 15.11
N LEU A 113 19.68 -20.59 14.14
CA LEU A 113 18.84 -21.49 13.33
C LEU A 113 18.02 -22.50 14.15
N SER A 114 18.39 -22.74 15.42
CA SER A 114 17.70 -23.65 16.33
C SER A 114 16.69 -22.95 17.25
N THR A 115 16.44 -21.65 17.04
CA THR A 115 15.46 -20.90 17.83
C THR A 115 14.06 -21.45 17.57
N THR A 116 13.30 -21.68 18.64
CA THR A 116 11.93 -22.20 18.53
C THR A 116 10.96 -21.15 18.00
N ASP A 117 9.92 -21.58 17.28
CA ASP A 117 8.88 -20.71 16.74
C ASP A 117 8.19 -19.88 17.85
N ASP A 118 8.00 -20.45 19.05
CA ASP A 118 7.44 -19.73 20.19
C ASP A 118 8.29 -18.53 20.62
N THR A 119 9.61 -18.68 20.56
CA THR A 119 10.54 -17.59 20.87
C THR A 119 10.44 -16.49 19.82
N LEU A 120 10.36 -16.86 18.54
CA LEU A 120 10.18 -15.91 17.44
C LEU A 120 8.84 -15.16 17.54
N ASN A 121 7.76 -15.85 17.91
CA ASN A 121 6.44 -15.25 18.11
C ASN A 121 6.42 -14.23 19.25
N ASN A 122 7.10 -14.53 20.36
CA ASN A 122 7.23 -13.62 21.50
C ASN A 122 8.05 -12.37 21.12
N ILE A 123 9.13 -12.55 20.39
CA ILE A 123 9.99 -11.45 19.91
C ILE A 123 9.24 -10.57 18.90
N ALA A 124 8.51 -11.17 17.95
CA ALA A 124 7.66 -10.42 17.04
C ALA A 124 6.61 -9.59 17.79
N SER A 125 5.96 -10.19 18.79
CA SER A 125 4.98 -9.50 19.65
C SER A 125 5.60 -8.33 20.42
N LEU A 126 6.85 -8.47 20.86
CA LEU A 126 7.60 -7.38 21.51
C LEU A 126 7.81 -6.19 20.57
N TYR A 127 8.20 -6.41 19.32
CA TYR A 127 8.42 -5.32 18.37
C TYR A 127 7.15 -4.55 18.01
N TYR A 128 6.03 -5.25 17.86
CA TYR A 128 4.75 -4.58 17.66
C TYR A 128 4.31 -3.76 18.88
N ARG A 129 4.58 -4.23 20.10
CA ARG A 129 4.33 -3.45 21.32
C ARG A 129 5.21 -2.19 21.39
N MET A 130 6.46 -2.27 20.95
CA MET A 130 7.33 -1.10 20.85
C MET A 130 6.79 -0.11 19.81
N ALA A 131 6.35 -0.59 18.65
CA ALA A 131 5.71 0.25 17.64
C ALA A 131 4.44 0.94 18.17
N ASP A 132 3.61 0.23 18.95
CA ASP A 132 2.42 0.79 19.58
C ASP A 132 2.76 1.89 20.60
N ALA A 133 3.84 1.72 21.37
CA ALA A 133 4.33 2.74 22.28
C ALA A 133 4.85 3.98 21.55
N MET A 134 5.58 3.80 20.44
CA MET A 134 6.06 4.91 19.59
C MET A 134 4.90 5.68 18.95
N MET A 135 3.82 4.99 18.57
CA MET A 135 2.62 5.64 18.05
C MET A 135 1.94 6.50 19.13
N LYS A 136 1.74 5.97 20.34
CA LYS A 136 1.17 6.74 21.47
C LYS A 136 2.01 7.95 21.83
N ALA A 137 3.34 7.79 21.90
CA ALA A 137 4.24 8.89 22.19
C ALA A 137 4.15 10.03 21.16
N ARG A 138 3.70 9.76 19.94
CA ARG A 138 3.46 10.80 18.94
C ARG A 138 2.15 11.54 19.15
N GLU A 139 1.11 10.84 19.58
CA GLU A 139 -0.19 11.45 19.90
C GLU A 139 -0.07 12.43 21.07
N GLU A 140 0.81 12.15 22.04
CA GLU A 140 1.04 13.01 23.21
C GLU A 140 1.85 14.29 22.93
N ILE A 141 2.48 14.43 21.76
CA ILE A 141 3.30 15.60 21.39
C ILE A 141 2.47 16.66 20.64
N GLU A 142 1.23 16.34 20.23
CA GLU A 142 0.35 17.27 19.50
C GLU A 142 -0.50 18.19 20.42
N ASP A 143 -0.27 18.18 21.74
CA ASP A 143 -0.83 19.13 22.75
C ASP A 143 0.22 20.15 23.24
#